data_AF-A0A382DXZ8-F1
#
_entry.id   AF-A0A382DXZ8-F1
#
_cell.length_a   1.000
_cell.length_b   1.000
_cell.length_c   1.000
_cell.angle_alpha   90.00
_cell.angle_beta   90.00
_cell.angle_gamma   90.00
#
_symmetry.space_group_name_H-M   'P 1'
#
loop_
_entity.id
_entity.type
_entity.pdbx_description
1 polymer ?
#
loop_
_entity_poly.entity_id
_entity_poly.type
_entity_poly.pdbx_seq_one_letter_code
_entity_poly.pdbx_strand_id
1 'polypeptide(L)'
;MSLQQQSAAQTTSKVPNNPENGKNTNPEINEYIEIQMEKERMRLEREAGITSSNIQHFSAPTENLFTADQRGSTTLLFGGLTWGHEHLIEGAFRGLGYKTSAIPTPDVESFQLGKEYGNNGQCNPTYFTVGNLVQYLQGLKKNGMSTEEIIDKHVFVTAGACGPCRFGMYEAEYRLALRNSGFDNFRVILFQQTGGLNQSEMEAGLEMNMDFSMAIINAFNMGDMFNGVGYQIRPYEVVPGKTDEVMQKNLDAMHDVMRDKSRYETTGTSKRILSMLKLDGTANYIGKFCDQLFGKDYTDGLSTVRDNFNEIEVDRFRVKPVVKITGEFWAQLTEGDGNFNMFRFLEGENAEVLVEPVGTWIQYIMWQYKAAIRDRKAVGEDEFDVPAWRLDKKLAIELSYWKKVATMSIAEKLFAREYNRFQYALGGTLHELVDQYELQRLGHPHY
;
A
#
# COMPACT_ATOMS: atom_id res chain seq x y z
N MET A 1 11.57 48.28 -5.94
CA MET A 1 10.24 48.75 -5.50
C MET A 1 9.73 47.75 -4.48
N SER A 2 9.45 48.24 -3.27
CA SER A 2 9.00 47.46 -2.13
C SER A 2 7.67 46.78 -2.39
N LEU A 3 7.56 45.51 -2.02
CA LEU A 3 6.28 44.91 -1.67
C LEU A 3 6.37 44.46 -0.22
N GLN A 4 5.77 45.29 0.64
CA GLN A 4 5.40 44.94 2.01
C GLN A 4 4.36 43.83 1.92
N GLN A 5 4.65 42.64 2.45
CA GLN A 5 3.62 41.69 2.85
C GLN A 5 3.32 41.90 4.33
N GLN A 6 2.09 42.34 4.58
CA GLN A 6 1.51 42.53 5.89
C GLN A 6 1.47 41.21 6.65
N SER A 7 1.90 41.24 7.92
CA SER A 7 1.73 40.13 8.85
C SER A 7 0.24 39.94 9.15
N ALA A 8 -0.38 38.93 8.57
CA ALA A 8 -1.59 38.35 9.12
C ALA A 8 -1.19 37.45 10.30
N ALA A 9 -1.55 37.86 11.51
CA ALA A 9 -1.37 37.04 12.71
C ALA A 9 -2.19 35.75 12.57
N GLN A 10 -1.54 34.65 12.20
CA GLN A 10 -2.13 33.32 12.30
C GLN A 10 -2.11 32.89 13.77
N THR A 11 -3.29 32.90 14.36
CA THR A 11 -3.59 32.27 15.63
C THR A 11 -3.31 30.78 15.47
N THR A 12 -2.28 30.28 16.14
CA THR A 12 -2.00 28.85 16.18
C THR A 12 -3.18 28.15 16.84
N SER A 13 -3.93 27.35 16.07
CA SER A 13 -4.95 26.48 16.67
C SER A 13 -4.23 25.43 17.52
N LYS A 14 -4.24 25.64 18.83
CA LYS A 14 -3.85 24.62 19.80
C LYS A 14 -4.76 23.41 19.58
N VAL A 15 -4.20 22.30 19.11
CA VAL A 15 -4.84 20.99 19.19
C VAL A 15 -5.11 20.74 20.68
N PRO A 16 -6.35 20.49 21.12
CA PRO A 16 -6.60 20.16 22.52
C PRO A 16 -5.95 18.81 22.81
N ASN A 17 -4.98 18.78 23.71
CA ASN A 17 -4.51 17.54 24.32
C ASN A 17 -5.72 16.83 24.95
N ASN A 18 -6.08 15.67 24.42
CA ASN A 18 -7.10 14.81 25.00
C ASN A 18 -6.55 14.20 26.31
N PRO A 19 -7.16 14.45 27.48
CA PRO A 19 -6.59 14.09 28.77
C PRO A 19 -7.05 12.68 29.19
N GLU A 20 -6.54 11.65 28.54
CA GLU A 20 -6.66 10.28 29.03
C GLU A 20 -5.29 9.58 29.01
N ASN A 21 -4.33 10.13 29.76
CA ASN A 21 -3.35 9.32 30.49
C ASN A 21 -2.60 10.20 31.50
N GLY A 22 -2.43 9.66 32.70
CA GLY A 22 -2.19 10.42 33.92
C GLY A 22 -0.93 11.29 33.93
N LYS A 23 -1.15 12.59 34.07
CA LYS A 23 -0.69 13.40 35.21
C LYS A 23 -1.58 14.63 35.23
N ASN A 24 -2.36 14.78 36.30
CA ASN A 24 -2.98 16.05 36.65
C ASN A 24 -1.85 16.97 37.15
N THR A 25 -0.97 17.40 36.25
CA THR A 25 0.03 18.40 36.56
C THR A 25 -0.71 19.73 36.61
N ASN A 26 -0.71 20.37 37.78
CA ASN A 26 -1.26 21.70 37.97
C ASN A 26 -0.81 22.57 36.76
N PRO A 27 -1.73 23.18 36.01
CA PRO A 27 -1.40 24.03 34.85
C PRO A 27 -0.30 25.04 35.17
N GLU A 28 -0.30 25.58 36.40
CA GLU A 28 0.71 26.52 36.90
C GLU A 28 2.11 25.89 37.02
N ILE A 29 2.20 24.60 37.35
CA ILE A 29 3.48 23.88 37.42
C ILE A 29 4.03 23.60 36.03
N ASN A 30 3.18 23.24 35.06
CA ASN A 30 3.62 23.06 33.68
C ASN A 30 4.10 24.38 33.08
N GLU A 31 3.35 25.47 33.30
CA GLU A 31 3.73 26.81 32.86
C GLU A 31 5.05 27.26 33.52
N TYR A 32 5.23 26.99 34.82
CA TYR A 32 6.50 27.25 35.50
C TYR A 32 7.67 26.43 34.91
N ILE A 33 7.46 25.14 34.63
CA ILE A 33 8.47 24.27 34.02
C ILE A 33 8.85 24.79 32.62
N GLU A 34 7.88 25.13 31.79
CA GLU A 34 8.11 25.70 30.46
C GLU A 34 8.92 26.99 30.53
N ILE A 35 8.58 27.90 31.46
CA ILE A 35 9.32 29.15 31.68
C ILE A 35 10.78 28.89 32.11
N GLN A 36 11.02 27.93 33.00
CA GLN A 36 12.38 27.60 33.44
C GLN A 36 13.19 26.93 32.33
N MET A 37 12.57 26.01 31.57
CA MET A 37 13.19 25.38 30.41
C MET A 37 13.57 26.41 29.35
N GLU A 38 12.69 27.37 29.07
CA GLU A 38 12.96 28.45 28.11
C GLU A 38 14.13 29.33 28.56
N LYS A 39 14.16 29.72 29.84
CA LYS A 39 15.28 30.51 30.41
C LYS A 39 16.60 29.77 30.34
N GLU A 40 16.60 28.48 30.65
CA GLU A 40 17.81 27.67 30.63
C GLU A 40 18.28 27.43 29.19
N ARG A 41 17.35 27.21 28.25
CA ARG A 41 17.66 27.16 26.80
C ARG A 41 18.34 28.44 26.34
N MET A 42 17.77 29.61 26.69
CA MET A 42 18.36 30.91 26.35
C MET A 42 19.75 31.12 26.98
N ARG A 43 20.00 30.63 28.21
CA ARG A 43 21.32 30.71 28.85
C ARG A 43 22.35 29.87 28.08
N LEU A 44 22.01 28.62 27.78
CA LEU A 44 22.87 27.69 27.05
C LEU A 44 23.15 28.15 25.62
N GLU A 45 22.15 28.69 24.92
CA GLU A 45 22.29 29.28 23.58
C GLU A 45 23.30 30.45 23.59
N ARG A 46 23.22 31.34 24.60
CA ARG A 46 24.18 32.44 24.76
C ARG A 46 25.59 31.96 25.07
N GLU A 47 25.76 30.99 25.97
CA GLU A 47 27.07 30.42 26.32
C GLU A 47 27.72 29.72 25.12
N ALA A 48 26.91 29.04 24.29
CA ALA A 48 27.37 28.37 23.07
C ALA A 48 27.59 29.32 21.89
N GLY A 49 27.30 30.63 22.02
CA GLY A 49 27.40 31.60 20.93
C GLY A 49 26.38 31.37 19.80
N ILE A 50 25.32 30.61 20.06
CA ILE A 50 24.25 30.33 19.09
C ILE A 50 23.31 31.54 19.11
N THR A 51 23.32 32.32 18.03
CA THR A 51 22.30 33.34 17.83
C THR A 51 21.00 32.59 17.56
N SER A 52 20.00 32.70 18.45
CA SER A 52 18.67 32.17 18.20
C SER A 52 18.02 32.93 17.05
N SER A 53 18.39 32.54 15.83
CA SER A 53 17.59 32.81 14.66
C SER A 53 16.26 32.09 14.85
N ASN A 54 15.16 32.65 14.35
CA ASN A 54 13.90 31.92 14.22
C ASN A 54 14.18 30.71 13.31
N ILE A 55 14.56 29.58 13.91
CA ILE A 55 14.67 28.31 13.20
C ILE A 55 13.24 27.93 12.87
N GLN A 56 12.78 28.29 11.68
CA GLN A 56 11.60 27.68 11.10
C GLN A 56 11.95 26.22 10.86
N HIS A 57 11.61 25.36 11.83
CA HIS A 57 11.66 23.93 11.61
C HIS A 57 10.79 23.60 10.40
N PHE A 58 11.33 22.77 9.51
CA PHE A 58 10.58 22.28 8.37
C PHE A 58 9.27 21.68 8.87
N SER A 59 8.17 22.24 8.39
CA SER A 59 6.83 21.70 8.58
C SER A 59 6.41 21.12 7.24
N ALA A 60 5.87 19.91 7.25
CA ALA A 60 5.29 19.34 6.05
C ALA A 60 4.23 20.33 5.50
N PRO A 61 4.20 20.61 4.19
CA PRO A 61 3.16 21.45 3.60
C PRO A 61 1.77 20.92 3.94
N THR A 62 0.79 21.82 4.10
CA THR A 62 -0.60 21.43 4.26
C THR A 62 -1.14 21.01 2.90
N GLU A 63 -1.50 19.73 2.78
CA GLU A 63 -1.96 19.14 1.52
C GLU A 63 -3.45 19.37 1.31
N ASN A 64 -3.85 19.49 0.04
CA ASN A 64 -5.26 19.48 -0.33
C ASN A 64 -5.84 18.08 -0.14
N LEU A 65 -6.87 17.95 0.68
CA LEU A 65 -7.53 16.67 0.91
C LEU A 65 -8.41 16.29 -0.28
N PHE A 66 -8.45 14.99 -0.59
CA PHE A 66 -9.51 14.42 -1.40
C PHE A 66 -10.66 14.07 -0.47
N THR A 67 -11.84 14.63 -0.72
CA THR A 67 -13.01 14.49 0.16
C THR A 67 -14.12 13.64 -0.46
N ALA A 68 -15.03 13.14 0.36
CA ALA A 68 -16.10 12.21 -0.05
C ALA A 68 -17.01 12.77 -1.16
N ASP A 69 -17.30 14.08 -1.16
CA ASP A 69 -18.10 14.77 -2.17
C ASP A 69 -17.42 14.83 -3.54
N GLN A 70 -16.08 14.77 -3.58
CA GLN A 70 -15.29 14.84 -4.81
C GLN A 70 -15.21 13.50 -5.56
N ARG A 71 -15.70 12.39 -5.00
CA ARG A 71 -15.57 11.03 -5.58
C ARG A 71 -16.18 10.90 -6.98
N GLY A 72 -17.29 11.59 -7.24
CA GLY A 72 -17.99 11.52 -8.53
C GLY A 72 -17.29 12.29 -9.65
N SER A 73 -16.49 13.31 -9.32
CA SER A 73 -15.82 14.19 -10.28
C SER A 73 -14.31 13.92 -10.42
N THR A 74 -13.69 13.28 -9.42
CA THR A 74 -12.24 13.08 -9.35
C THR A 74 -11.85 11.67 -9.78
N THR A 75 -10.85 11.55 -10.64
CA THR A 75 -10.26 10.29 -11.08
C THR A 75 -9.09 9.90 -10.18
N LEU A 76 -9.16 8.73 -9.56
CA LEU A 76 -8.06 8.10 -8.83
C LEU A 76 -7.04 7.52 -9.82
N LEU A 77 -5.86 8.11 -9.86
CA LEU A 77 -4.69 7.59 -10.57
C LEU A 77 -3.88 6.71 -9.63
N PHE A 78 -3.39 5.58 -10.12
CA PHE A 78 -2.53 4.68 -9.36
C PHE A 78 -1.66 3.88 -10.33
N GLY A 79 -0.51 3.39 -9.86
CA GLY A 79 0.35 2.48 -10.62
C GLY A 79 1.72 2.34 -10.00
N GLY A 80 2.63 1.71 -10.74
CA GLY A 80 3.96 1.32 -10.24
C GLY A 80 4.00 -0.11 -9.72
N LEU A 81 3.10 -0.99 -10.18
CA LEU A 81 3.15 -2.43 -9.97
C LEU A 81 3.31 -3.12 -11.34
N THR A 82 2.72 -4.31 -11.52
CA THR A 82 2.63 -4.95 -12.84
C THR A 82 1.30 -4.61 -13.50
N TRP A 83 1.24 -4.69 -14.82
CA TRP A 83 0.01 -4.39 -15.56
C TRP A 83 -1.18 -5.26 -15.10
N GLY A 84 -0.97 -6.56 -14.84
CA GLY A 84 -2.01 -7.45 -14.31
C GLY A 84 -2.53 -7.04 -12.93
N HIS A 85 -1.64 -6.61 -12.03
CA HIS A 85 -2.04 -6.06 -10.73
C HIS A 85 -2.90 -4.81 -10.89
N GLU A 86 -2.42 -3.88 -11.70
CA GLU A 86 -3.06 -2.58 -11.88
C GLU A 86 -4.44 -2.73 -12.52
N HIS A 87 -4.58 -3.62 -13.50
CA HIS A 87 -5.84 -3.91 -14.16
C HIS A 87 -6.88 -4.51 -13.18
N LEU A 88 -6.49 -5.45 -12.32
CA LEU A 88 -7.40 -6.02 -11.32
C LEU A 88 -7.77 -5.03 -10.21
N ILE A 89 -6.82 -4.18 -9.80
CA ILE A 89 -7.07 -3.07 -8.85
C ILE A 89 -8.06 -2.07 -9.46
N GLU A 90 -7.95 -1.80 -10.76
CA GLU A 90 -8.89 -0.92 -11.46
C GLU A 90 -10.32 -1.44 -11.36
N GLY A 91 -10.52 -2.74 -11.65
CA GLY A 91 -11.81 -3.40 -11.52
C GLY A 91 -12.34 -3.33 -10.08
N ALA A 92 -11.47 -3.58 -9.11
CA ALA A 92 -11.78 -3.49 -7.68
C ALA A 92 -12.29 -2.09 -7.28
N PHE A 93 -11.56 -1.04 -7.68
CA PHE A 93 -11.91 0.35 -7.38
C PHE A 93 -13.19 0.79 -8.08
N ARG A 94 -13.40 0.41 -9.34
CA ARG A 94 -14.66 0.64 -10.06
C ARG A 94 -15.84 -0.02 -9.35
N GLY A 95 -15.66 -1.25 -8.87
CA GLY A 95 -16.68 -1.97 -8.09
C GLY A 95 -17.01 -1.33 -6.74
N LEU A 96 -16.09 -0.54 -6.18
CA LEU A 96 -16.29 0.26 -4.97
C LEU A 96 -16.88 1.64 -5.27
N GLY A 97 -17.15 1.97 -6.53
CA GLY A 97 -17.77 3.23 -6.95
C GLY A 97 -16.78 4.37 -7.19
N TYR A 98 -15.47 4.10 -7.27
CA TYR A 98 -14.48 5.11 -7.60
C TYR A 98 -14.30 5.25 -9.11
N LYS A 99 -14.19 6.50 -9.58
CA LYS A 99 -13.66 6.78 -10.91
C LYS A 99 -12.15 6.62 -10.86
N THR A 100 -11.59 5.76 -11.69
CA THR A 100 -10.17 5.40 -11.59
C THR A 100 -9.55 5.14 -12.95
N SER A 101 -8.22 5.28 -13.02
CA SER A 101 -7.41 4.95 -14.19
C SER A 101 -6.04 4.49 -13.70
N ALA A 102 -5.59 3.32 -14.13
CA ALA A 102 -4.19 2.94 -13.96
C ALA A 102 -3.31 3.84 -14.84
N ILE A 103 -2.15 4.26 -14.31
CA ILE A 103 -1.11 4.87 -15.15
C ILE A 103 -0.36 3.74 -15.90
N PRO A 104 0.09 3.96 -17.15
CA PRO A 104 0.77 2.93 -17.93
C PRO A 104 2.05 2.41 -17.27
N THR A 105 2.56 1.28 -17.74
CA THR A 105 3.89 0.80 -17.33
C THR A 105 4.97 1.82 -17.74
N PRO A 106 5.87 2.21 -16.82
CA PRO A 106 6.84 3.25 -17.09
C PRO A 106 7.92 2.80 -18.08
N ASP A 107 8.35 3.73 -18.92
CA ASP A 107 9.35 3.53 -19.97
C ASP A 107 10.63 4.34 -19.73
N VAL A 108 11.57 4.31 -20.68
CA VAL A 108 12.79 5.13 -20.58
C VAL A 108 12.48 6.63 -20.53
N GLU A 109 11.40 7.11 -21.17
CA GLU A 109 11.02 8.53 -21.12
C GLU A 109 10.54 8.91 -19.72
N SER A 110 9.70 8.08 -19.08
CA SER A 110 9.38 8.19 -17.65
C SER A 110 10.65 8.34 -16.82
N PHE A 111 11.65 7.47 -17.01
CA PHE A 111 12.91 7.54 -16.28
C PHE A 111 13.66 8.87 -16.48
N GLN A 112 13.72 9.40 -17.70
CA GLN A 112 14.38 10.69 -17.94
C GLN A 112 13.64 11.85 -17.27
N LEU A 113 12.31 11.87 -17.34
CA LEU A 113 11.48 12.89 -16.69
C LEU A 113 11.62 12.83 -15.16
N GLY A 114 11.70 11.62 -14.59
CA GLY A 114 11.95 11.43 -13.16
C GLY A 114 13.29 12.00 -12.72
N LYS A 115 14.32 11.88 -13.55
CA LYS A 115 15.63 12.52 -13.29
C LYS A 115 15.63 14.02 -13.50
N GLU A 116 14.88 14.51 -14.49
CA GLU A 116 14.78 15.93 -14.80
C GLU A 116 14.06 16.71 -13.69
N TYR A 117 12.91 16.20 -13.23
CA TYR A 117 12.05 16.90 -12.27
C TYR A 117 12.25 16.45 -10.83
N GLY A 118 12.75 15.24 -10.60
CA GLY A 118 12.98 14.68 -9.27
C GLY A 118 14.36 15.02 -8.69
N ASN A 119 14.64 14.44 -7.53
CA ASN A 119 15.95 14.57 -6.88
C ASN A 119 16.97 13.57 -7.46
N ASN A 120 18.09 14.10 -7.98
CA ASN A 120 19.21 13.32 -8.54
C ASN A 120 19.88 12.32 -7.58
N GLY A 121 19.55 12.40 -6.29
CA GLY A 121 20.03 11.48 -5.28
C GLY A 121 19.19 10.21 -5.11
N GLN A 122 18.11 9.99 -5.88
CA GLN A 122 17.14 8.90 -5.65
C GLN A 122 17.52 7.57 -6.32
N CYS A 123 16.82 6.49 -5.92
CA CYS A 123 17.01 5.17 -6.54
C CYS A 123 16.22 5.05 -7.86
N ASN A 124 16.61 4.11 -8.74
CA ASN A 124 15.99 3.94 -10.05
C ASN A 124 14.46 3.79 -10.02
N PRO A 125 13.86 2.99 -9.12
CA PRO A 125 12.40 2.87 -9.07
C PRO A 125 11.69 4.20 -8.79
N THR A 126 12.30 5.10 -8.04
CA THR A 126 11.76 6.46 -7.84
C THR A 126 11.71 7.22 -9.15
N TYR A 127 12.76 7.18 -9.96
CA TYR A 127 12.79 7.88 -11.24
C TYR A 127 11.73 7.38 -12.20
N PHE A 128 11.57 6.05 -12.32
CA PHE A 128 10.52 5.49 -13.16
C PHE A 128 9.13 5.86 -12.64
N THR A 129 8.83 5.63 -11.36
CA THR A 129 7.46 5.82 -10.84
C THR A 129 7.05 7.30 -10.78
N VAL A 130 7.92 8.19 -10.29
CA VAL A 130 7.67 9.64 -10.27
C VAL A 130 7.58 10.22 -11.68
N GLY A 131 8.53 9.84 -12.53
CA GLY A 131 8.56 10.29 -13.91
C GLY A 131 7.36 9.84 -14.73
N ASN A 132 6.82 8.66 -14.47
CA ASN A 132 5.62 8.14 -15.10
C ASN A 132 4.38 8.95 -14.78
N LEU A 133 4.22 9.35 -13.50
CA LEU A 133 3.13 10.26 -13.13
C LEU A 133 3.28 11.60 -13.87
N VAL A 134 4.48 12.18 -13.91
CA VAL A 134 4.73 13.43 -14.64
C VAL A 134 4.41 13.27 -16.13
N GLN A 135 4.89 12.21 -16.77
CA GLN A 135 4.65 11.91 -18.19
C GLN A 135 3.14 11.78 -18.46
N TYR A 136 2.41 11.06 -17.61
CA TYR A 136 0.98 10.87 -17.72
C TYR A 136 0.22 12.22 -17.65
N LEU A 137 0.54 13.07 -16.68
CA LEU A 137 -0.09 14.39 -16.53
C LEU A 137 0.27 15.33 -17.68
N GLN A 138 1.52 15.30 -18.17
CA GLN A 138 1.91 16.03 -19.39
C GLN A 138 1.13 15.55 -20.62
N GLY A 139 0.86 14.24 -20.71
CA GLY A 139 -0.01 13.65 -21.73
C GLY A 139 -1.44 14.18 -21.67
N LEU A 140 -2.06 14.24 -20.48
CA LEU A 140 -3.39 14.85 -20.29
C LEU A 140 -3.41 16.31 -20.74
N LYS A 141 -2.37 17.07 -20.40
CA LYS A 141 -2.24 18.47 -20.82
C LYS A 141 -2.13 18.61 -22.33
N LYS A 142 -1.31 17.77 -22.96
CA LYS A 142 -1.15 17.71 -24.42
C LYS A 142 -2.47 17.35 -25.13
N ASN A 143 -3.30 16.54 -24.49
CA ASN A 143 -4.63 16.15 -24.98
C ASN A 143 -5.72 17.21 -24.73
N GLY A 144 -5.34 18.41 -24.25
CA GLY A 144 -6.22 19.58 -24.19
C GLY A 144 -6.79 19.90 -22.81
N MET A 145 -6.44 19.17 -21.76
CA MET A 145 -6.85 19.49 -20.39
C MET A 145 -5.97 20.60 -19.80
N SER A 146 -6.57 21.61 -19.16
CA SER A 146 -5.76 22.65 -18.48
C SER A 146 -5.05 22.08 -17.25
N THR A 147 -3.96 22.72 -16.80
CA THR A 147 -3.24 22.30 -15.59
C THR A 147 -4.17 22.34 -14.36
N GLU A 148 -5.03 23.36 -14.26
CA GLU A 148 -5.99 23.53 -13.17
C GLU A 148 -7.03 22.40 -13.18
N GLU A 149 -7.56 22.04 -14.35
CA GLU A 149 -8.48 20.91 -14.48
C GLU A 149 -7.82 19.58 -14.11
N ILE A 150 -6.54 19.39 -14.46
CA ILE A 150 -5.79 18.18 -14.10
C ILE A 150 -5.69 18.06 -12.58
N ILE A 151 -5.26 19.12 -11.89
CA ILE A 151 -5.10 19.17 -10.44
C ILE A 151 -6.45 18.95 -9.72
N ASP A 152 -7.52 19.56 -10.22
CA ASP A 152 -8.86 19.47 -9.63
C ASP A 152 -9.55 18.11 -9.87
N LYS A 153 -9.39 17.52 -11.06
CA LYS A 153 -10.11 16.30 -11.47
C LYS A 153 -9.31 15.02 -11.31
N HIS A 154 -8.08 15.07 -10.82
CA HIS A 154 -7.25 13.89 -10.59
C HIS A 154 -6.56 13.93 -9.23
N VAL A 155 -6.29 12.73 -8.71
CA VAL A 155 -5.49 12.51 -7.51
C VAL A 155 -4.67 11.25 -7.71
N PHE A 156 -3.41 11.26 -7.28
CA PHE A 156 -2.57 10.07 -7.35
C PHE A 156 -2.55 9.36 -6.00
N VAL A 157 -2.81 8.06 -6.01
CA VAL A 157 -2.83 7.22 -4.83
C VAL A 157 -1.68 6.22 -4.91
N THR A 158 -0.83 6.21 -3.88
CA THR A 158 0.33 5.32 -3.80
C THR A 158 0.47 4.75 -2.39
N ALA A 159 1.18 3.64 -2.25
CA ALA A 159 1.57 3.15 -0.94
C ALA A 159 2.68 4.03 -0.35
N GLY A 160 2.64 4.23 0.97
CA GLY A 160 3.74 4.79 1.75
C GLY A 160 4.23 3.75 2.76
N ALA A 161 5.53 3.74 3.04
CA ALA A 161 6.11 2.87 4.06
C ALA A 161 7.00 3.66 5.03
N CYS A 162 7.16 3.14 6.24
CA CYS A 162 8.18 3.58 7.17
C CYS A 162 9.20 2.45 7.30
N GLY A 163 10.40 2.63 6.75
CA GLY A 163 11.41 1.58 6.71
C GLY A 163 12.80 2.12 6.33
N PRO A 164 13.83 1.26 6.32
CA PRO A 164 15.20 1.68 6.04
C PRO A 164 15.42 2.09 4.57
N CYS A 165 14.44 1.83 3.69
CA CYS A 165 14.48 2.19 2.27
C CYS A 165 13.99 3.63 2.05
N ARG A 166 14.40 4.23 0.92
CA ARG A 166 13.90 5.54 0.46
C ARG A 166 12.44 5.54 0.05
N PHE A 167 11.78 4.38 0.00
CA PHE A 167 10.36 4.28 -0.32
C PHE A 167 9.49 5.16 0.58
N GLY A 168 9.86 5.32 1.86
CA GLY A 168 9.17 6.24 2.77
C GLY A 168 9.28 7.73 2.42
N MET A 169 10.17 8.09 1.50
CA MET A 169 10.32 9.46 0.98
C MET A 169 9.65 9.66 -0.38
N TYR A 170 9.05 8.62 -0.98
CA TYR A 170 8.50 8.72 -2.35
C TYR A 170 7.41 9.78 -2.45
N GLU A 171 6.60 9.92 -1.41
CA GLU A 171 5.58 10.98 -1.31
C GLU A 171 6.18 12.38 -1.54
N ALA A 172 7.27 12.69 -0.84
CA ALA A 172 7.96 13.97 -0.96
C ALA A 172 8.59 14.13 -2.35
N GLU A 173 9.10 13.04 -2.93
CA GLU A 173 9.70 13.04 -4.27
C GLU A 173 8.65 13.23 -5.37
N TYR A 174 7.48 12.60 -5.27
CA TYR A 174 6.34 12.87 -6.16
C TYR A 174 5.98 14.35 -6.12
N ARG A 175 5.78 14.91 -4.92
CA ARG A 175 5.41 16.33 -4.77
C ARG A 175 6.47 17.28 -5.31
N LEU A 176 7.75 16.99 -5.06
CA LEU A 176 8.86 17.77 -5.60
C LEU A 176 8.84 17.79 -7.14
N ALA A 177 8.71 16.62 -7.77
CA ALA A 177 8.69 16.51 -9.21
C ALA A 177 7.43 17.13 -9.84
N LEU A 178 6.28 16.96 -9.21
CA LEU A 178 5.02 17.60 -9.64
C LEU A 178 5.13 19.12 -9.62
N ARG A 179 5.68 19.70 -8.54
CA ARG A 179 5.97 21.14 -8.46
C ARG A 179 6.93 21.58 -9.56
N ASN A 180 8.04 20.86 -9.74
CA ASN A 180 9.06 21.20 -10.73
C ASN A 180 8.57 21.07 -12.18
N SER A 181 7.61 20.18 -12.45
CA SER A 181 6.99 19.97 -13.77
C SER A 181 5.76 20.84 -14.04
N GLY A 182 5.41 21.74 -13.11
CA GLY A 182 4.31 22.69 -13.28
C GLY A 182 2.92 22.16 -12.89
N PHE A 183 2.86 21.08 -12.12
CA PHE A 183 1.65 20.54 -11.48
C PHE A 183 1.69 20.77 -9.96
N ASP A 184 2.11 21.96 -9.54
CA ASP A 184 2.12 22.34 -8.12
C ASP A 184 0.72 22.19 -7.50
N ASN A 185 0.65 21.74 -6.24
CA ASN A 185 -0.60 21.40 -5.52
C ASN A 185 -1.37 20.18 -6.05
N PHE A 186 -0.83 19.42 -6.99
CA PHE A 186 -1.41 18.13 -7.37
C PHE A 186 -1.43 17.17 -6.17
N ARG A 187 -2.59 16.55 -5.91
CA ARG A 187 -2.83 15.74 -4.72
C ARG A 187 -2.16 14.37 -4.84
N VAL A 188 -1.35 14.02 -3.83
CA VAL A 188 -0.75 12.69 -3.67
C VAL A 188 -1.20 12.11 -2.33
N ILE A 189 -1.94 11.00 -2.38
CA ILE A 189 -2.52 10.33 -1.21
C ILE A 189 -1.75 9.04 -0.94
N LEU A 190 -1.37 8.86 0.33
CA LEU A 190 -0.74 7.63 0.79
C LEU A 190 -1.75 6.64 1.36
N PHE A 191 -1.66 5.39 0.93
CA PHE A 191 -2.09 4.26 1.76
C PHE A 191 -1.07 4.11 2.89
N GLN A 192 -1.36 4.68 4.06
CA GLN A 192 -0.48 4.52 5.21
C GLN A 192 -0.55 3.08 5.74
N GLN A 193 0.59 2.40 5.71
CA GLN A 193 0.76 1.05 6.29
C GLN A 193 0.86 1.06 7.83
N THR A 194 0.90 2.23 8.46
CA THR A 194 1.05 2.39 9.90
C THR A 194 -0.21 3.03 10.49
N GLY A 195 -1.17 2.19 10.92
CA GLY A 195 -2.42 2.67 11.53
C GLY A 195 -3.55 1.64 11.62
N GLY A 196 -3.48 0.56 10.84
CA GLY A 196 -4.53 -0.46 10.78
C GLY A 196 -5.78 0.01 10.03
N LEU A 197 -6.84 -0.80 10.06
CA LEU A 197 -8.08 -0.68 9.26
C LEU A 197 -9.03 0.47 9.68
N ASN A 198 -8.58 1.41 10.53
CA ASN A 198 -9.43 2.44 11.14
C ASN A 198 -8.97 3.86 10.76
N GLN A 199 -8.74 4.12 9.47
CA GLN A 199 -8.53 5.47 8.96
C GLN A 199 -9.83 6.06 8.39
N SER A 200 -10.91 5.99 9.16
CA SER A 200 -12.16 6.65 8.83
C SER A 200 -12.12 8.10 9.33
N GLU A 201 -11.34 8.95 8.67
CA GLU A 201 -11.67 10.37 8.70
C GLU A 201 -13.00 10.54 7.99
N MET A 202 -13.98 11.10 8.71
CA MET A 202 -15.41 11.09 8.34
C MET A 202 -15.73 11.82 7.01
N GLU A 203 -14.73 12.46 6.40
CA GLU A 203 -14.83 13.19 5.14
C GLU A 203 -13.81 12.75 4.07
N ALA A 204 -13.01 11.70 4.30
CA ALA A 204 -12.02 11.26 3.33
C ALA A 204 -12.67 10.73 2.04
N GLY A 205 -12.14 11.17 0.90
CA GLY A 205 -12.57 10.74 -0.43
C GLY A 205 -12.27 9.28 -0.70
N LEU A 206 -11.29 8.69 -0.01
CA LEU A 206 -10.98 7.27 -0.08
C LEU A 206 -11.40 6.57 1.23
N GLU A 207 -12.44 5.75 1.15
CA GLU A 207 -12.89 4.93 2.28
C GLU A 207 -12.05 3.66 2.38
N MET A 208 -11.03 3.68 3.24
CA MET A 208 -10.20 2.51 3.55
C MET A 208 -10.89 1.57 4.55
N ASN A 209 -12.07 1.07 4.16
CA ASN A 209 -12.85 0.11 4.94
C ASN A 209 -12.48 -1.35 4.61
N MET A 210 -13.17 -2.32 5.22
CA MET A 210 -12.88 -3.74 5.00
C MET A 210 -13.08 -4.17 3.54
N ASP A 211 -14.12 -3.69 2.84
CA ASP A 211 -14.35 -4.05 1.44
C ASP A 211 -13.21 -3.52 0.56
N PHE A 212 -12.75 -2.31 0.84
CA PHE A 212 -11.58 -1.72 0.19
C PHE A 212 -10.35 -2.60 0.39
N SER A 213 -10.02 -2.96 1.64
CA SER A 213 -8.84 -3.76 1.95
C SER A 213 -8.91 -5.17 1.35
N MET A 214 -10.06 -5.85 1.44
CA MET A 214 -10.24 -7.18 0.84
C MET A 214 -10.11 -7.12 -0.69
N ALA A 215 -10.71 -6.13 -1.34
CA ALA A 215 -10.65 -6.01 -2.79
C ALA A 215 -9.22 -5.79 -3.28
N ILE A 216 -8.43 -4.96 -2.60
CA ILE A 216 -7.00 -4.75 -2.90
C ILE A 216 -6.17 -6.01 -2.66
N ILE A 217 -6.34 -6.67 -1.50
CA ILE A 217 -5.59 -7.91 -1.18
C ILE A 217 -5.89 -9.01 -2.20
N ASN A 218 -7.16 -9.17 -2.59
CA ASN A 218 -7.54 -10.15 -3.60
C ASN A 218 -6.98 -9.79 -4.98
N ALA A 219 -7.00 -8.51 -5.36
CA ALA A 219 -6.39 -8.04 -6.61
C ALA A 219 -4.88 -8.33 -6.63
N PHE A 220 -4.18 -8.11 -5.52
CA PHE A 220 -2.77 -8.47 -5.37
C PHE A 220 -2.52 -9.96 -5.55
N ASN A 221 -3.21 -10.78 -4.76
CA ASN A 221 -3.03 -12.23 -4.83
C ASN A 221 -3.33 -12.79 -6.23
N MET A 222 -4.38 -12.30 -6.90
CA MET A 222 -4.71 -12.75 -8.25
C MET A 222 -3.73 -12.21 -9.29
N GLY A 223 -3.26 -10.97 -9.16
CA GLY A 223 -2.22 -10.40 -10.04
C GLY A 223 -0.92 -11.22 -10.01
N ASP A 224 -0.47 -11.62 -8.82
CA ASP A 224 0.65 -12.53 -8.63
C ASP A 224 0.43 -13.85 -9.38
N MET A 225 -0.77 -14.43 -9.26
CA MET A 225 -1.12 -15.71 -9.89
C MET A 225 -1.17 -15.63 -11.42
N PHE A 226 -1.73 -14.55 -11.97
CA PHE A 226 -1.75 -14.31 -13.42
C PHE A 226 -0.34 -14.23 -13.99
N ASN A 227 0.53 -13.42 -13.37
CA ASN A 227 1.92 -13.31 -13.79
C ASN A 227 2.63 -14.67 -13.72
N GLY A 228 2.49 -15.37 -12.58
CA GLY A 228 3.13 -16.67 -12.37
C GLY A 228 2.70 -17.74 -13.38
N VAL A 229 1.41 -17.84 -13.70
CA VAL A 229 0.92 -18.79 -14.72
C VAL A 229 1.46 -18.42 -16.10
N GLY A 230 1.50 -17.12 -16.42
CA GLY A 230 2.15 -16.62 -17.64
C GLY A 230 3.58 -17.11 -17.76
N TYR A 231 4.40 -16.93 -16.72
CA TYR A 231 5.80 -17.34 -16.72
C TYR A 231 5.98 -18.87 -16.83
N GLN A 232 5.04 -19.66 -16.30
CA GLN A 232 5.08 -21.13 -16.38
C GLN A 232 4.64 -21.69 -17.74
N ILE A 233 3.87 -20.94 -18.53
CA ILE A 233 3.27 -21.40 -19.79
C ILE A 233 4.01 -20.82 -21.00
N ARG A 234 4.22 -19.50 -21.00
CA ARG A 234 4.75 -18.75 -22.15
C ARG A 234 6.07 -19.30 -22.70
N PRO A 235 7.07 -19.72 -21.88
CA PRO A 235 8.29 -20.32 -22.41
C PRO A 235 8.04 -21.61 -23.21
N TYR A 236 6.95 -22.33 -22.94
CA TYR A 236 6.66 -23.63 -23.53
C TYR A 236 5.57 -23.57 -24.60
N GLU A 237 4.98 -22.41 -24.87
CA GLU A 237 3.90 -22.30 -25.86
C GLU A 237 4.36 -22.72 -27.26
N VAL A 238 3.52 -23.48 -27.96
CA VAL A 238 3.80 -23.91 -29.34
C VAL A 238 3.57 -22.77 -30.34
N VAL A 239 2.54 -21.95 -30.08
CA VAL A 239 2.18 -20.78 -30.89
C VAL A 239 2.65 -19.51 -30.17
N PRO A 240 3.67 -18.80 -30.67
CA PRO A 240 4.19 -17.60 -30.03
C PRO A 240 3.11 -16.53 -29.83
N GLY A 241 3.06 -15.94 -28.63
CA GLY A 241 2.12 -14.90 -28.24
C GLY A 241 0.75 -15.41 -27.78
N LYS A 242 0.49 -16.73 -27.84
CA LYS A 242 -0.81 -17.28 -27.44
C LYS A 242 -1.09 -17.07 -25.95
N THR A 243 -0.06 -17.20 -25.12
CA THR A 243 -0.16 -16.96 -23.67
C THR A 243 -0.53 -15.52 -23.37
N ASP A 244 0.02 -14.56 -24.12
CA ASP A 244 -0.28 -13.14 -23.92
C ASP A 244 -1.72 -12.79 -24.33
N GLU A 245 -2.21 -13.37 -25.44
CA GLU A 245 -3.61 -13.24 -25.87
C GLU A 245 -4.57 -13.78 -24.81
N VAL A 246 -4.31 -14.99 -24.31
CA VAL A 246 -5.13 -15.65 -23.29
C VAL A 246 -5.05 -14.89 -21.95
N MET A 247 -3.86 -14.40 -21.58
CA MET A 247 -3.66 -13.61 -20.38
C MET A 247 -4.48 -12.31 -20.44
N GLN A 248 -4.41 -11.54 -21.53
CA GLN A 248 -5.17 -10.30 -21.70
C GLN A 248 -6.68 -10.56 -21.56
N LYS A 249 -7.22 -11.52 -22.31
CA LYS A 249 -8.64 -11.88 -22.28
C LYS A 249 -9.12 -12.24 -20.86
N ASN A 250 -8.31 -13.01 -20.13
CA ASN A 250 -8.68 -13.47 -18.79
C ASN A 250 -8.51 -12.40 -17.71
N LEU A 251 -7.56 -11.47 -17.88
CA LEU A 251 -7.45 -10.30 -17.02
C LEU A 251 -8.64 -9.36 -17.20
N ASP A 252 -9.10 -9.13 -18.44
CA ASP A 252 -10.31 -8.35 -18.69
C ASP A 252 -11.55 -9.01 -18.04
N ALA A 253 -11.68 -10.34 -18.15
CA ALA A 253 -12.75 -11.08 -17.51
C ALA A 253 -12.69 -11.00 -15.98
N MET A 254 -11.50 -11.14 -15.39
CA MET A 254 -11.33 -11.04 -13.94
C MET A 254 -11.47 -9.60 -13.43
N HIS A 255 -11.12 -8.59 -14.23
CA HIS A 255 -11.45 -7.19 -13.94
C HIS A 255 -12.96 -7.02 -13.78
N ASP A 256 -13.76 -7.60 -14.68
CA ASP A 256 -15.22 -7.55 -14.57
C ASP A 256 -15.74 -8.29 -13.33
N VAL A 257 -15.16 -9.45 -12.99
CA VAL A 257 -15.46 -10.16 -11.72
C VAL A 257 -15.14 -9.28 -10.50
N MET A 258 -14.01 -8.57 -10.51
CA MET A 258 -13.61 -7.64 -9.44
C MET A 258 -14.58 -6.46 -9.30
N ARG A 259 -15.04 -5.93 -10.44
CA ARG A 259 -16.02 -4.84 -10.50
C ARG A 259 -17.38 -5.28 -9.97
N ASP A 260 -17.88 -6.40 -10.47
CA ASP A 260 -19.26 -6.83 -10.28
C ASP A 260 -19.45 -7.71 -9.03
N LYS A 261 -18.39 -7.97 -8.27
CA LYS A 261 -18.43 -8.72 -7.01
C LYS A 261 -19.57 -8.23 -6.11
N SER A 262 -20.51 -9.12 -5.80
CA SER A 262 -21.54 -8.85 -4.82
C SER A 262 -20.91 -8.74 -3.43
N ARG A 263 -21.07 -7.59 -2.77
CA ARG A 263 -20.54 -7.35 -1.42
C ARG A 263 -21.65 -7.55 -0.41
N TYR A 264 -21.35 -8.30 0.65
CA TYR A 264 -22.32 -8.55 1.71
C TYR A 264 -22.61 -7.27 2.49
N GLU A 265 -23.88 -6.92 2.60
CA GLU A 265 -24.36 -5.83 3.44
C GLU A 265 -25.53 -6.30 4.30
N THR A 266 -25.47 -6.03 5.61
CA THR A 266 -26.61 -6.30 6.49
C THR A 266 -27.74 -5.32 6.15
N THR A 267 -28.78 -5.78 5.47
CA THR A 267 -29.90 -4.95 5.00
C THR A 267 -31.25 -5.29 5.68
N GLY A 268 -32.18 -4.32 5.70
CA GLY A 268 -33.57 -4.54 6.13
C GLY A 268 -33.80 -4.72 7.64
N THR A 269 -34.70 -5.64 8.00
CA THR A 269 -35.18 -5.85 9.38
C THR A 269 -34.08 -6.39 10.31
N SER A 270 -33.15 -7.19 9.79
CA SER A 270 -32.01 -7.70 10.55
C SER A 270 -31.09 -6.57 11.00
N LYS A 271 -30.80 -5.59 10.12
CA LYS A 271 -30.05 -4.38 10.48
C LYS A 271 -30.70 -3.63 11.64
N ARG A 272 -32.03 -3.46 11.61
CA ARG A 272 -32.80 -2.74 12.64
C ARG A 272 -32.77 -3.45 14.01
N ILE A 273 -32.83 -4.78 14.02
CA ILE A 273 -32.75 -5.59 15.26
C ILE A 273 -31.33 -5.58 15.81
N LEU A 274 -30.33 -5.80 14.95
CA LEU A 274 -28.92 -5.78 15.33
C LEU A 274 -28.47 -4.38 15.80
N SER A 275 -28.98 -3.31 15.20
CA SER A 275 -28.69 -1.94 15.62
C SER A 275 -29.30 -1.62 16.99
N MET A 276 -30.48 -2.18 17.33
CA MET A 276 -31.04 -2.06 18.69
C MET A 276 -30.15 -2.74 19.73
N LEU A 277 -29.46 -3.81 19.36
CA LEU A 277 -28.51 -4.53 20.21
C LEU A 277 -27.08 -3.97 20.15
N LYS A 278 -26.81 -2.92 19.34
CA LYS A 278 -25.47 -2.38 19.04
C LYS A 278 -24.49 -3.43 18.48
N LEU A 279 -25.01 -4.44 17.76
CA LEU A 279 -24.24 -5.54 17.17
C LEU A 279 -24.22 -5.50 15.63
N ASP A 280 -24.82 -4.48 15.01
CA ASP A 280 -24.93 -4.34 13.56
C ASP A 280 -23.57 -4.22 12.86
N GLY A 281 -22.64 -3.44 13.42
CA GLY A 281 -21.27 -3.34 12.91
C GLY A 281 -20.54 -4.67 12.95
N THR A 282 -20.59 -5.37 14.08
CA THR A 282 -19.93 -6.68 14.26
C THR A 282 -20.54 -7.75 13.37
N ALA A 283 -21.86 -7.79 13.23
CA ALA A 283 -22.54 -8.76 12.37
C ALA A 283 -22.27 -8.50 10.88
N ASN A 284 -22.22 -7.23 10.46
CA ASN A 284 -21.83 -6.86 9.10
C ASN A 284 -20.38 -7.29 8.82
N TYR A 285 -19.45 -6.98 9.73
CA TYR A 285 -18.05 -7.38 9.63
C TYR A 285 -17.89 -8.90 9.50
N ILE A 286 -18.57 -9.68 10.36
CA ILE A 286 -18.55 -11.15 10.30
C ILE A 286 -19.12 -11.64 8.98
N GLY A 287 -20.23 -11.06 8.52
CA GLY A 287 -20.86 -11.41 7.24
C GLY A 287 -19.94 -11.17 6.04
N LYS A 288 -19.29 -10.01 5.98
CA LYS A 288 -18.26 -9.69 4.96
C LYS A 288 -17.10 -10.66 5.01
N PHE A 289 -16.64 -11.01 6.20
CA PHE A 289 -15.57 -12.00 6.38
C PHE A 289 -16.01 -13.39 5.92
N CYS A 290 -17.22 -13.82 6.24
CA CYS A 290 -17.78 -15.08 5.74
C CYS A 290 -17.93 -15.08 4.22
N ASP A 291 -18.39 -13.97 3.62
CA ASP A 291 -18.47 -13.82 2.16
C ASP A 291 -17.09 -13.94 1.50
N GLN A 292 -16.06 -13.30 2.05
CA GLN A 292 -14.69 -13.49 1.58
C GLN A 292 -14.24 -14.96 1.68
N LEU A 293 -14.44 -15.58 2.84
CA LEU A 293 -13.93 -16.93 3.13
C LEU A 293 -14.68 -18.06 2.40
N PHE A 294 -15.92 -17.85 1.97
CA PHE A 294 -16.76 -18.91 1.39
C PHE A 294 -17.41 -18.53 0.07
N GLY A 295 -17.39 -17.25 -0.32
CA GLY A 295 -17.92 -16.75 -1.58
C GLY A 295 -17.16 -17.33 -2.77
N LYS A 296 -17.88 -17.62 -3.84
CA LYS A 296 -17.34 -18.36 -4.99
C LYS A 296 -16.98 -17.50 -6.18
N ASP A 297 -17.32 -16.22 -6.15
CA ASP A 297 -17.17 -15.30 -7.29
C ASP A 297 -15.74 -15.33 -7.86
N TYR A 298 -14.74 -15.20 -6.98
CA TYR A 298 -13.34 -15.25 -7.39
C TYR A 298 -12.88 -16.65 -7.80
N THR A 299 -13.29 -17.70 -7.09
CA THR A 299 -12.85 -19.07 -7.39
C THR A 299 -13.47 -19.61 -8.68
N ASP A 300 -14.70 -19.23 -8.99
CA ASP A 300 -15.39 -19.62 -10.22
C ASP A 300 -14.79 -18.87 -11.42
N GLY A 301 -14.48 -17.57 -11.23
CA GLY A 301 -13.69 -16.79 -12.19
C GLY A 301 -12.34 -17.44 -12.46
N LEU A 302 -11.54 -17.71 -11.43
CA LEU A 302 -10.23 -18.36 -11.55
C LEU A 302 -10.30 -19.78 -12.15
N SER A 303 -11.38 -20.52 -11.90
CA SER A 303 -11.57 -21.84 -12.52
C SER A 303 -11.80 -21.71 -14.04
N THR A 304 -12.55 -20.68 -14.46
CA THR A 304 -12.72 -20.37 -15.89
C THR A 304 -11.39 -19.95 -16.52
N VAL A 305 -10.60 -19.15 -15.79
CA VAL A 305 -9.26 -18.74 -16.21
C VAL A 305 -8.35 -19.95 -16.40
N ARG A 306 -8.33 -20.88 -15.43
CA ARG A 306 -7.60 -22.15 -15.53
C ARG A 306 -7.99 -22.91 -16.80
N ASP A 307 -9.28 -23.05 -17.06
CA ASP A 307 -9.76 -23.81 -18.22
C ASP A 307 -9.29 -23.16 -19.53
N ASN A 308 -9.31 -21.83 -19.63
CA ASN A 308 -8.78 -21.10 -20.78
C ASN A 308 -7.25 -21.26 -20.95
N PHE A 309 -6.47 -21.26 -19.86
CA PHE A 309 -5.03 -21.50 -19.93
C PHE A 309 -4.71 -22.95 -20.32
N ASN A 310 -5.54 -23.93 -19.94
CA ASN A 310 -5.38 -25.34 -20.33
C ASN A 310 -5.59 -25.58 -21.84
N GLU A 311 -6.23 -24.64 -22.55
CA GLU A 311 -6.38 -24.71 -24.01
C GLU A 311 -5.08 -24.35 -24.76
N ILE A 312 -4.09 -23.77 -24.08
CA ILE A 312 -2.82 -23.39 -24.70
C ILE A 312 -1.99 -24.64 -24.96
N GLU A 313 -1.65 -24.87 -26.22
CA GLU A 313 -0.74 -25.94 -26.61
C GLU A 313 0.69 -25.61 -26.14
N VAL A 314 1.26 -26.51 -25.33
CA VAL A 314 2.60 -26.36 -24.75
C VAL A 314 3.49 -27.58 -25.02
N ASP A 315 4.76 -27.34 -25.34
CA ASP A 315 5.80 -28.37 -25.51
C ASP A 315 6.69 -28.46 -24.26
N ARG A 316 6.26 -29.28 -23.30
CA ARG A 316 7.00 -29.55 -22.05
C ARG A 316 8.17 -30.53 -22.23
N PHE A 317 8.40 -31.09 -23.43
CA PHE A 317 9.59 -31.93 -23.68
C PHE A 317 10.87 -31.09 -23.84
N ARG A 318 10.72 -29.78 -24.04
CA ARG A 318 11.84 -28.83 -24.02
C ARG A 318 12.23 -28.55 -22.59
N VAL A 319 13.35 -29.12 -22.15
CA VAL A 319 13.91 -28.82 -20.83
C VAL A 319 14.43 -27.39 -20.83
N LYS A 320 13.93 -26.57 -19.90
CA LYS A 320 14.34 -25.18 -19.70
C LYS A 320 14.83 -24.98 -18.26
N PRO A 321 15.89 -24.19 -18.03
CA PRO A 321 16.28 -23.80 -16.68
C PRO A 321 15.21 -22.86 -16.07
N VAL A 322 14.91 -23.06 -14.79
CA VAL A 322 14.11 -22.11 -14.00
C VAL A 322 15.06 -21.07 -13.40
N VAL A 323 14.85 -19.80 -13.74
CA VAL A 323 15.69 -18.68 -13.32
C VAL A 323 14.89 -17.78 -12.39
N LYS A 324 15.26 -17.77 -11.11
CA LYS A 324 14.70 -16.85 -10.12
C LYS A 324 15.31 -15.47 -10.25
N ILE A 325 14.47 -14.46 -10.39
CA ILE A 325 14.87 -13.05 -10.33
C ILE A 325 14.77 -12.60 -8.88
N THR A 326 15.85 -12.02 -8.37
CA THR A 326 15.95 -11.52 -7.00
C THR A 326 16.62 -10.16 -7.00
N GLY A 327 16.17 -9.26 -6.13
CA GLY A 327 16.71 -7.91 -6.06
C GLY A 327 15.77 -6.92 -5.39
N GLU A 328 15.80 -5.69 -5.87
CA GLU A 328 14.90 -4.64 -5.42
C GLU A 328 13.43 -4.99 -5.77
N PHE A 329 12.50 -4.73 -4.85
CA PHE A 329 11.11 -5.20 -4.92
C PHE A 329 10.35 -4.70 -6.14
N TRP A 330 10.51 -3.44 -6.52
CA TRP A 330 9.83 -2.90 -7.68
C TRP A 330 10.45 -3.42 -8.98
N ALA A 331 11.78 -3.41 -9.08
CA ALA A 331 12.49 -3.87 -10.26
C ALA A 331 12.27 -5.36 -10.54
N GLN A 332 12.21 -6.21 -9.50
CA GLN A 332 12.01 -7.65 -9.70
C GLN A 332 10.61 -7.98 -10.25
N LEU A 333 9.61 -7.13 -10.05
CA LEU A 333 8.21 -7.35 -10.45
C LEU A 333 7.86 -6.64 -11.75
N THR A 334 8.47 -5.48 -11.99
CA THR A 334 8.09 -4.59 -13.07
C THR A 334 8.48 -5.16 -14.42
N GLU A 335 7.51 -5.17 -15.34
CA GLU A 335 7.71 -5.49 -16.75
C GLU A 335 8.17 -4.26 -17.54
N GLY A 336 8.76 -4.44 -18.71
CA GLY A 336 9.19 -3.33 -19.56
C GLY A 336 10.56 -2.76 -19.19
N ASP A 337 10.76 -1.47 -19.47
CA ASP A 337 12.07 -0.81 -19.39
C ASP A 337 12.58 -0.64 -17.95
N GLY A 338 11.67 -0.60 -16.97
CA GLY A 338 11.99 -0.51 -15.54
C GLY A 338 12.92 -1.62 -15.04
N ASN A 339 12.85 -2.78 -15.67
CA ASN A 339 13.73 -3.92 -15.42
C ASN A 339 14.46 -4.38 -16.68
N PHE A 340 14.69 -3.48 -17.64
CA PHE A 340 15.38 -3.77 -18.90
C PHE A 340 14.80 -4.96 -19.69
N ASN A 341 13.48 -5.15 -19.62
CA ASN A 341 12.77 -6.26 -20.27
C ASN A 341 13.30 -7.66 -19.87
N MET A 342 13.83 -7.81 -18.64
CA MET A 342 14.50 -9.02 -18.15
C MET A 342 13.66 -10.30 -18.35
N PHE A 343 12.35 -10.24 -18.12
CA PHE A 343 11.51 -11.45 -18.21
C PHE A 343 11.47 -11.97 -19.64
N ARG A 344 11.12 -11.10 -20.60
CA ARG A 344 11.08 -11.45 -22.03
C ARG A 344 12.44 -11.85 -22.57
N PHE A 345 13.50 -11.20 -22.09
CA PHE A 345 14.87 -11.58 -22.42
C PHE A 345 15.18 -13.01 -21.99
N LEU A 346 14.94 -13.36 -20.71
CA LEU A 346 15.20 -14.70 -20.18
C LEU A 346 14.34 -15.77 -20.87
N GLU A 347 13.06 -15.47 -21.12
CA GLU A 347 12.17 -16.36 -21.87
C GLU A 347 12.68 -16.63 -23.30
N GLY A 348 13.19 -15.59 -23.97
CA GLY A 348 13.85 -15.68 -25.28
C GLY A 348 15.14 -16.49 -25.26
N GLU A 349 15.89 -16.44 -24.16
CA GLU A 349 17.06 -17.28 -23.88
C GLU A 349 16.69 -18.70 -23.40
N ASN A 350 15.43 -19.12 -23.61
CA ASN A 350 14.89 -20.43 -23.24
C ASN A 350 14.86 -20.73 -21.73
N ALA A 351 14.71 -19.72 -20.88
CA ALA A 351 14.46 -19.92 -19.45
C ALA A 351 12.97 -19.84 -19.09
N GLU A 352 12.60 -20.51 -18.01
CA GLU A 352 11.37 -20.25 -17.27
C GLU A 352 11.69 -19.23 -16.17
N VAL A 353 10.90 -18.17 -16.06
CA VAL A 353 11.15 -17.09 -15.09
C VAL A 353 10.39 -17.37 -13.81
N LEU A 354 11.06 -17.20 -12.67
CA LEU A 354 10.44 -17.25 -11.35
C LEU A 354 10.58 -15.90 -10.66
N VAL A 355 9.44 -15.24 -10.45
CA VAL A 355 9.34 -13.96 -9.72
C VAL A 355 8.66 -14.19 -8.38
N GLU A 356 9.13 -13.52 -7.34
CA GLU A 356 8.54 -13.61 -6.00
C GLU A 356 7.21 -12.83 -5.95
N PRO A 357 6.10 -13.44 -5.48
CA PRO A 357 4.81 -12.76 -5.42
C PRO A 357 4.78 -11.65 -4.37
N VAL A 358 3.97 -10.62 -4.59
CA VAL A 358 3.62 -9.58 -3.62
C VAL A 358 3.04 -10.21 -2.34
N GLY A 359 2.31 -11.32 -2.47
CA GLY A 359 1.80 -12.11 -1.34
C GLY A 359 2.87 -12.52 -0.33
N THR A 360 4.11 -12.83 -0.75
CA THR A 360 5.22 -13.15 0.17
C THR A 360 5.61 -11.93 0.99
N TRP A 361 5.62 -10.75 0.36
CA TRP A 361 5.89 -9.49 1.07
C TRP A 361 4.79 -9.13 2.08
N ILE A 362 3.51 -9.42 1.77
CA ILE A 362 2.41 -9.26 2.73
C ILE A 362 2.63 -10.18 3.95
N GLN A 363 3.02 -11.44 3.75
CA GLN A 363 3.36 -12.34 4.87
C GLN A 363 4.55 -11.81 5.67
N TYR A 364 5.56 -11.27 5.00
CA TYR A 364 6.71 -10.66 5.64
C TYR A 364 6.31 -9.47 6.55
N ILE A 365 5.38 -8.61 6.11
CA ILE A 365 4.84 -7.52 6.95
C ILE A 365 4.11 -8.09 8.18
N MET A 366 3.28 -9.12 8.02
CA MET A 366 2.61 -9.77 9.15
C MET A 366 3.61 -10.37 10.15
N TRP A 367 4.67 -10.99 9.64
CA TRP A 367 5.77 -11.51 10.46
C TRP A 367 6.51 -10.38 11.20
N GLN A 368 6.86 -9.28 10.51
CA GLN A 368 7.52 -8.13 11.13
C GLN A 368 6.66 -7.53 12.24
N TYR A 369 5.36 -7.43 12.03
CA TYR A 369 4.43 -6.93 13.05
C TYR A 369 4.43 -7.82 14.30
N LYS A 370 4.45 -9.16 14.14
CA LYS A 370 4.57 -10.11 15.26
C LYS A 370 5.93 -9.99 15.97
N ALA A 371 7.01 -9.84 15.20
CA ALA A 371 8.36 -9.64 15.75
C ALA A 371 8.42 -8.35 16.59
N ALA A 372 7.88 -7.24 16.08
CA ALA A 372 7.79 -5.98 16.80
C ALA A 372 6.97 -6.08 18.09
N ILE A 373 5.85 -6.82 18.09
CA ILE A 373 5.08 -7.10 19.31
C ILE A 373 5.91 -7.87 20.33
N ARG A 374 6.69 -8.86 19.88
CA ARG A 374 7.56 -9.67 20.74
C ARG A 374 8.68 -8.84 21.35
N ASP A 375 9.32 -7.98 20.57
CA ASP A 375 10.44 -7.15 21.03
C ASP A 375 9.95 -6.06 22.00
N ARG A 376 8.77 -5.49 21.75
CA ARG A 376 8.16 -4.47 22.62
C ARG A 376 7.52 -5.03 23.89
N LYS A 377 7.40 -6.36 24.01
CA LYS A 377 6.81 -7.02 25.19
C LYS A 377 7.45 -6.55 26.50
N ALA A 378 8.77 -6.39 26.52
CA ALA A 378 9.52 -6.00 27.72
C ALA A 378 9.42 -4.49 28.05
N VAL A 379 9.09 -3.67 27.05
CA VAL A 379 9.05 -2.20 27.15
C VAL A 379 7.69 -1.71 27.66
N GLY A 380 6.63 -2.53 27.55
CA GLY A 380 5.26 -2.11 27.82
C GLY A 380 4.74 -1.12 26.77
N GLU A 381 3.43 -0.92 26.67
CA GLU A 381 2.86 0.09 25.75
C GLU A 381 2.80 1.48 26.40
N ASP A 382 2.52 1.55 27.70
CA ASP A 382 2.27 2.81 28.41
C ASP A 382 3.24 3.08 29.57
N GLU A 383 3.82 2.03 30.18
CA GLU A 383 4.71 2.15 31.33
C GLU A 383 5.97 1.31 31.14
N PHE A 384 7.11 1.99 31.17
CA PHE A 384 8.42 1.36 31.22
C PHE A 384 8.68 0.83 32.64
N ASP A 385 9.21 -0.39 32.76
CA ASP A 385 9.68 -1.00 34.02
C ASP A 385 8.58 -1.22 35.09
N VAL A 386 7.55 -2.00 34.75
CA VAL A 386 6.48 -2.39 35.69
C VAL A 386 7.07 -3.18 36.87
N PRO A 387 6.96 -2.68 38.12
CA PRO A 387 7.56 -3.34 39.28
C PRO A 387 7.09 -4.78 39.46
N ALA A 388 7.96 -5.66 39.97
CA ALA A 388 7.69 -7.10 40.10
C ALA A 388 6.42 -7.46 40.91
N TRP A 389 6.02 -6.60 41.83
CA TRP A 389 4.85 -6.77 42.71
C TRP A 389 3.51 -6.38 42.06
N ARG A 390 3.52 -5.67 40.93
CA ARG A 390 2.33 -5.30 40.14
C ARG A 390 1.93 -6.43 39.19
N LEU A 391 1.53 -7.56 39.77
CA LEU A 391 1.12 -8.76 39.03
C LEU A 391 -0.10 -8.52 38.13
N ASP A 392 -1.00 -7.62 38.52
CA ASP A 392 -2.16 -7.17 37.75
C ASP A 392 -1.75 -6.59 36.39
N LYS A 393 -0.80 -5.65 36.40
CA LYS A 393 -0.28 -5.00 35.19
C LYS A 393 0.53 -5.97 34.33
N LYS A 394 1.34 -6.82 34.95
CA LYS A 394 2.10 -7.86 34.21
C LYS A 394 1.16 -8.85 33.52
N LEU A 395 0.11 -9.30 34.19
CA LEU A 395 -0.89 -10.19 33.60
C LEU A 395 -1.65 -9.50 32.45
N ALA A 396 -2.02 -8.23 32.61
CA ALA A 396 -2.66 -7.46 31.55
C ALA A 396 -1.76 -7.32 30.31
N ILE A 397 -0.46 -7.04 30.50
CA ILE A 397 0.53 -6.97 29.42
C ILE A 397 0.66 -8.33 28.72
N GLU A 398 0.77 -9.43 29.48
CA GLU A 398 0.83 -10.79 28.92
C GLU A 398 -0.43 -11.15 28.14
N LEU A 399 -1.61 -10.85 28.66
CA LEU A 399 -2.89 -11.10 27.97
C LEU A 399 -3.00 -10.25 26.69
N SER A 400 -2.61 -8.98 26.74
CA SER A 400 -2.57 -8.09 25.57
C SER A 400 -1.62 -8.62 24.50
N TYR A 401 -0.41 -9.03 24.90
CA TYR A 401 0.58 -9.66 24.03
C TYR A 401 0.03 -10.92 23.37
N TRP A 402 -0.49 -11.87 24.16
CA TRP A 402 -1.05 -13.13 23.63
C TRP A 402 -2.25 -12.89 22.72
N LYS A 403 -3.13 -11.94 23.06
CA LYS A 403 -4.26 -11.56 22.21
C LYS A 403 -3.78 -11.05 20.85
N LYS A 404 -2.80 -10.14 20.81
CA LYS A 404 -2.25 -9.59 19.56
C LYS A 404 -1.56 -10.65 18.72
N VAL A 405 -0.70 -11.46 19.34
CA VAL A 405 0.02 -12.56 18.65
C VAL A 405 -0.98 -13.60 18.13
N ALA A 406 -1.98 -13.98 18.90
CA ALA A 406 -3.01 -14.93 18.47
C ALA A 406 -3.86 -14.38 17.31
N THR A 407 -4.30 -13.12 17.42
CA THR A 407 -5.07 -12.45 16.36
C THR A 407 -4.28 -12.41 15.05
N MET A 408 -3.01 -11.99 15.11
CA MET A 408 -2.15 -11.92 13.93
C MET A 408 -1.81 -13.31 13.37
N SER A 409 -1.62 -14.32 14.23
CA SER A 409 -1.39 -15.71 13.78
C SER A 409 -2.62 -16.30 13.08
N ILE A 410 -3.83 -15.92 13.50
CA ILE A 410 -5.06 -16.29 12.80
C ILE A 410 -5.13 -15.57 11.45
N ALA A 411 -4.85 -14.26 11.41
CA ALA A 411 -4.84 -13.48 10.17
C ALA A 411 -3.84 -14.05 9.14
N GLU A 412 -2.63 -14.38 9.56
CA GLU A 412 -1.58 -15.00 8.75
C GLU A 412 -2.04 -16.34 8.15
N LYS A 413 -2.61 -17.23 8.97
CA LYS A 413 -3.14 -18.52 8.50
C LYS A 413 -4.31 -18.35 7.53
N LEU A 414 -5.18 -17.38 7.77
CA LEU A 414 -6.30 -17.10 6.88
C LEU A 414 -5.84 -16.51 5.55
N PHE A 415 -4.84 -15.62 5.57
CA PHE A 415 -4.22 -15.09 4.36
C PHE A 415 -3.59 -16.21 3.52
N ALA A 416 -2.76 -17.07 4.14
CA ALA A 416 -2.16 -18.21 3.45
C ALA A 416 -3.22 -19.18 2.91
N ARG A 417 -4.30 -19.44 3.67
CA ARG A 417 -5.43 -20.26 3.24
C ARG A 417 -6.11 -19.68 2.00
N GLU A 418 -6.43 -18.39 2.00
CA GLU A 418 -7.11 -17.76 0.85
C GLU A 418 -6.21 -17.68 -0.38
N TYR A 419 -4.92 -17.38 -0.20
CA TYR A 419 -3.95 -17.43 -1.30
C TYR A 419 -3.92 -18.84 -1.93
N ASN A 420 -3.77 -19.89 -1.10
CA ASN A 420 -3.77 -21.27 -1.58
C ASN A 420 -5.10 -21.67 -2.23
N ARG A 421 -6.22 -21.22 -1.69
CA ARG A 421 -7.56 -21.46 -2.25
C ARG A 421 -7.69 -20.91 -3.66
N PHE A 422 -7.25 -19.68 -3.90
CA PHE A 422 -7.25 -19.06 -5.23
C PHE A 422 -6.28 -19.77 -6.18
N GLN A 423 -5.08 -20.08 -5.70
CA GLN A 423 -4.09 -20.87 -6.45
C GLN A 423 -4.65 -22.24 -6.88
N TYR A 424 -5.34 -22.97 -6.00
CA TYR A 424 -5.95 -24.26 -6.34
C TYR A 424 -7.10 -24.10 -7.34
N ALA A 425 -7.90 -23.04 -7.25
CA ALA A 425 -8.92 -22.74 -8.25
C ALA A 425 -8.29 -22.55 -9.64
N LEU A 426 -7.11 -21.92 -9.69
CA LEU A 426 -6.31 -21.71 -10.89
C LEU A 426 -5.53 -22.97 -11.37
N GLY A 427 -5.64 -24.10 -10.67
CA GLY A 427 -5.00 -25.37 -11.05
C GLY A 427 -3.83 -25.81 -10.16
N GLY A 428 -3.39 -24.98 -9.23
CA GLY A 428 -2.46 -25.41 -8.17
C GLY A 428 -1.00 -25.59 -8.59
N THR A 429 -0.58 -25.04 -9.74
CA THR A 429 0.78 -25.23 -10.28
C THR A 429 1.80 -24.19 -9.80
N LEU A 430 1.32 -23.09 -9.23
CA LEU A 430 2.16 -21.99 -8.78
C LEU A 430 2.93 -22.35 -7.50
N HIS A 431 4.00 -21.59 -7.25
CA HIS A 431 4.78 -21.74 -6.01
C HIS A 431 3.99 -21.23 -4.80
N GLU A 432 4.01 -22.02 -3.73
CA GLU A 432 3.47 -21.61 -2.45
C GLU A 432 4.25 -20.41 -1.88
N LEU A 433 3.56 -19.58 -1.09
CA LEU A 433 4.17 -18.46 -0.40
C LEU A 433 5.28 -18.94 0.55
N VAL A 434 6.40 -18.23 0.55
CA VAL A 434 7.59 -18.63 1.31
C VAL A 434 7.36 -18.44 2.82
N ASP A 435 7.61 -19.49 3.61
CA ASP A 435 7.50 -19.45 5.06
C ASP A 435 8.55 -18.49 5.68
N GLN A 436 8.04 -17.41 6.27
CA GLN A 436 8.86 -16.36 6.89
C GLN A 436 9.63 -16.86 8.13
N TYR A 437 9.11 -17.86 8.85
CA TYR A 437 9.80 -18.46 9.99
C TYR A 437 10.93 -19.37 9.56
N GLU A 438 10.76 -20.08 8.46
CA GLU A 438 11.83 -20.87 7.87
C GLU A 438 12.95 -19.97 7.32
N LEU A 439 12.59 -18.86 6.64
CA LEU A 439 13.56 -17.84 6.22
C LEU A 439 14.30 -17.24 7.42
N GLN A 440 13.57 -16.91 8.50
CA GLN A 440 14.18 -16.44 9.75
C GLN A 440 15.17 -17.47 10.30
N ARG A 441 14.79 -18.76 10.35
CA ARG A 441 15.63 -19.85 10.87
C ARG A 441 16.90 -20.03 10.04
N LEU A 442 16.78 -20.00 8.72
CA LEU A 442 17.89 -20.14 7.78
C LEU A 442 18.81 -18.92 7.80
N GLY A 443 18.26 -17.72 7.98
CA GLY A 443 19.02 -16.47 8.04
C GLY A 443 19.71 -16.23 9.39
N HIS A 444 19.18 -16.78 10.49
CA HIS A 444 19.66 -16.49 11.85
C HIS A 444 21.17 -16.76 12.08
N PRO A 445 21.81 -17.80 11.50
CA PRO A 445 23.25 -17.99 11.66
C PRO A 445 24.13 -16.92 11.01
N HIS A 446 23.56 -16.02 10.20
CA HIS A 446 24.27 -15.02 9.41
C HIS A 446 24.13 -13.57 9.94
N TYR A 447 23.41 -13.39 11.05
CA TYR A 447 23.20 -12.11 11.76
C TYR A 447 23.41 -12.31 13.26
#